data_AF-A0A963QTB8-F1
#
_entry.id   AF-A0A963QTB8-F1
#
_cell.length_a   1.000
_cell.length_b   1.000
_cell.length_c   1.000
_cell.angle_alpha   90.00
_cell.angle_beta   90.00
_cell.angle_gamma   90.00
#
_symmetry.space_group_name_H-M   'P 1'
#
loop_
_entity.id
_entity.type
_entity.pdbx_description
1 polymer ?
#
loop_
_entity_poly.entity_id
_entity_poly.type
_entity_poly.pdbx_seq_one_letter_code
_entity_poly.pdbx_strand_id
1 'polypeptide(L)'
;RDISAELKGAMTPYRGKHFAAITEPARLGELLRAIKAYKGGPIVRAALQLAPMLFQRPGELRAAEWAEIDLDGALWTIPSARMKRSKAGKENGDPHLVPLSRQAVQILRELHVYTGHGRMVFPGERSHERPISENSVRTALITMGYTPEIQTWHGFRATARTMLAERLECDPLVIEAQLAHAVK
;
A
#
# COMPACT_ATOMS: atom_id res chain seq x y z
N ARG A 1 15.61 -11.59 -37.46
CA ARG A 1 16.72 -10.97 -36.69
C ARG A 1 16.08 -10.00 -35.71
N ASP A 2 16.16 -10.27 -34.41
CA ASP A 2 15.60 -9.37 -33.38
C ASP A 2 16.53 -8.16 -33.23
N ILE A 3 16.11 -7.03 -33.80
CA ILE A 3 16.83 -5.74 -33.79
C ILE A 3 16.91 -5.10 -32.39
N SER A 4 16.20 -5.64 -31.39
CA SER A 4 16.27 -5.15 -30.00
C SER A 4 17.40 -5.78 -29.18
N ALA A 5 18.05 -6.83 -29.69
CA ALA A 5 19.09 -7.56 -28.97
C ALA A 5 20.33 -6.70 -28.68
N GLU A 6 20.69 -5.79 -29.60
CA GLU A 6 21.85 -4.89 -29.45
C GLU A 6 21.59 -3.71 -28.49
N LEU A 7 20.32 -3.37 -28.24
CA LEU A 7 19.94 -2.28 -27.33
C LEU A 7 19.89 -2.69 -25.85
N LYS A 8 19.77 -3.99 -25.55
CA LYS A 8 19.69 -4.50 -24.17
C LYS A 8 20.97 -4.26 -23.35
N GLY A 9 22.13 -4.20 -24.00
CA GLY A 9 23.42 -3.94 -23.35
C GLY A 9 23.78 -2.45 -23.20
N ALA A 10 23.09 -1.56 -23.93
CA ALA A 10 23.37 -0.12 -23.95
C ALA A 10 22.59 0.68 -22.89
N MET A 11 21.63 0.05 -22.22
CA MET A 11 20.87 0.70 -21.15
C MET A 11 21.58 0.49 -19.82
N THR A 12 22.18 1.56 -19.27
CA THR A 12 22.62 1.57 -17.88
C THR A 12 21.45 1.15 -17.00
N PRO A 13 21.58 0.10 -16.16
CA PRO A 13 20.50 -0.30 -15.27
C PRO A 13 20.10 0.91 -14.42
N TYR A 14 18.83 1.31 -14.50
CA TYR A 14 18.33 2.37 -13.63
C TYR A 14 18.47 1.91 -12.19
N ARG A 15 19.47 2.45 -11.48
CA ARG A 15 19.58 2.29 -10.03
C ARG A 15 18.49 3.16 -9.42
N GLY A 16 17.37 2.53 -9.09
CA GLY A 16 16.24 3.21 -8.47
C GLY A 16 16.69 4.00 -7.24
N LYS A 17 16.32 5.28 -7.18
CA LYS A 17 16.43 6.03 -5.93
C LYS A 17 15.49 5.38 -4.91
N HIS A 18 15.99 5.18 -3.68
CA HIS A 18 15.12 4.77 -2.59
C HIS A 18 14.03 5.82 -2.39
N PHE A 19 12.78 5.37 -2.23
CA PHE A 19 11.67 6.25 -1.95
C PHE A 19 11.87 6.94 -0.60
N ALA A 20 11.59 8.25 -0.52
CA ALA A 20 11.64 8.97 0.75
C ALA A 20 10.64 8.39 1.74
N ALA A 21 11.11 8.20 2.97
CA ALA A 21 10.37 7.63 4.07
C ALA A 21 10.79 8.27 5.40
N ILE A 22 9.81 8.62 6.22
CA ILE A 22 10.03 9.04 7.60
C ILE A 22 10.22 7.78 8.45
N THR A 23 11.37 7.67 9.11
CA THR A 23 11.76 6.55 9.99
C THR A 23 12.01 6.99 11.44
N GLU A 24 11.88 8.27 11.72
CA GLU A 24 11.95 8.88 13.06
C GLU A 24 10.58 8.80 13.76
N PRO A 25 10.44 8.19 14.95
CA PRO A 25 9.14 7.98 15.59
C PRO A 25 8.35 9.26 15.86
N ALA A 26 9.00 10.32 16.32
CA ALA A 26 8.35 11.61 16.59
C ALA A 26 7.76 12.22 15.31
N ARG A 27 8.54 12.23 14.23
CA ARG A 27 8.12 12.71 12.90
C ARG A 27 7.04 11.84 12.27
N LEU A 28 7.10 10.52 12.47
CA LEU A 28 6.04 9.63 12.02
C LEU A 28 4.74 9.96 12.77
N GLY A 29 4.81 10.22 14.07
CA GLY A 29 3.67 10.66 14.87
C GLY A 29 3.03 11.95 14.34
N GLU A 30 3.83 12.93 13.91
CA GLU A 30 3.34 14.15 13.25
C GLU A 30 2.58 13.85 11.95
N LEU A 31 3.16 13.00 11.10
CA LEU A 31 2.52 12.56 9.85
C LEU A 31 1.19 11.84 10.13
N LEU A 32 1.14 10.93 11.10
CA LEU A 32 -0.09 10.20 11.43
C LEU A 32 -1.19 11.13 11.95
N ARG A 33 -0.83 12.16 12.75
CA ARG A 33 -1.78 13.20 13.17
C ARG A 33 -2.28 14.03 11.99
N ALA A 34 -1.40 14.41 11.07
CA ALA A 34 -1.78 15.12 9.85
C ALA A 34 -2.74 14.28 8.98
N ILE A 35 -2.44 12.99 8.78
CA ILE A 35 -3.29 12.04 8.07
C ILE A 35 -4.68 11.96 8.70
N LYS A 36 -4.75 11.85 10.03
CA LYS A 36 -6.03 11.80 10.76
C LYS A 36 -6.84 13.10 10.60
N ALA A 37 -6.18 14.25 10.52
CA ALA A 37 -6.81 15.55 10.34
C ALA A 37 -7.17 15.88 8.87
N TYR A 38 -6.70 15.09 7.90
CA TYR A 38 -6.94 15.33 6.48
C TYR A 38 -8.44 15.30 6.13
N LYS A 39 -8.92 16.36 5.45
CA LYS A 39 -10.35 16.58 5.12
C LYS A 39 -10.70 16.32 3.65
N GLY A 40 -9.93 15.49 2.95
CA GLY A 40 -10.27 15.08 1.57
C GLY A 40 -11.50 14.17 1.46
N GLY A 41 -11.78 13.65 0.27
CA GLY A 41 -12.87 12.70 0.06
C GLY A 41 -12.71 11.42 0.89
N PRO A 42 -13.81 10.75 1.28
CA PRO A 42 -13.78 9.60 2.20
C PRO A 42 -12.90 8.45 1.68
N ILE A 43 -12.92 8.19 0.37
CA ILE A 43 -12.12 7.14 -0.27
C ILE A 43 -10.61 7.41 -0.12
N VAL A 44 -10.16 8.63 -0.43
CA VAL A 44 -8.74 9.01 -0.33
C VAL A 44 -8.29 9.06 1.13
N ARG A 45 -9.15 9.57 2.03
CA ARG A 45 -8.89 9.58 3.48
C ARG A 45 -8.71 8.18 4.03
N ALA A 46 -9.55 7.22 3.63
CA ALA A 46 -9.43 5.84 4.08
C ALA A 46 -8.13 5.20 3.55
N ALA A 47 -7.83 5.34 2.26
CA ALA A 47 -6.58 4.82 1.68
C ALA A 47 -5.33 5.39 2.37
N LEU A 48 -5.33 6.69 2.66
CA LEU A 48 -4.24 7.38 3.33
C LEU A 48 -4.06 6.92 4.79
N GLN A 49 -5.14 6.63 5.51
CA GLN A 49 -5.10 6.10 6.88
C GLN A 49 -4.65 4.63 6.93
N LEU A 50 -5.08 3.81 5.96
CA LEU A 50 -4.75 2.39 5.90
C LEU A 50 -3.31 2.13 5.43
N ALA A 51 -2.76 2.98 4.56
CA ALA A 51 -1.40 2.84 4.04
C ALA A 51 -0.31 2.66 5.13
N PRO A 52 -0.23 3.50 6.18
CA PRO A 52 0.72 3.32 7.28
C PRO A 52 0.33 2.24 8.30
N MET A 53 -0.82 1.58 8.17
CA MET A 53 -1.23 0.49 9.05
C MET A 53 -0.95 -0.88 8.42
N LEU A 54 -1.21 -1.00 7.11
CA LEU A 54 -1.19 -2.27 6.40
C LEU A 54 0.10 -2.49 5.61
N PHE A 55 0.81 -1.41 5.25
CA PHE A 55 2.09 -1.46 4.53
C PHE A 55 2.04 -2.18 3.18
N GLN A 56 0.86 -2.34 2.58
CA GLN A 56 0.71 -2.96 1.27
C GLN A 56 1.17 -1.99 0.17
N ARG A 57 1.54 -2.53 -1.00
CA ARG A 57 1.98 -1.66 -2.11
C ARG A 57 0.81 -0.77 -2.56
N PRO A 58 1.07 0.45 -3.06
CA PRO A 58 0.01 1.34 -3.54
C PRO A 58 -0.92 0.67 -4.55
N GLY A 59 -0.37 -0.10 -5.48
CA GLY A 59 -1.13 -0.86 -6.46
C GLY A 59 -2.03 -1.95 -5.85
N GLU A 60 -1.55 -2.63 -4.81
CA GLU A 60 -2.31 -3.68 -4.11
C GLU A 60 -3.47 -3.06 -3.31
N LEU A 61 -3.18 -2.00 -2.53
CA LEU A 61 -4.16 -1.31 -1.70
C LEU A 61 -5.24 -0.62 -2.52
N ARG A 62 -4.86 0.21 -3.50
CA ARG A 62 -5.85 0.96 -4.29
C ARG A 62 -6.80 0.05 -5.07
N ALA A 63 -6.30 -1.11 -5.50
CA ALA A 63 -7.07 -2.06 -6.30
C ALA A 63 -7.75 -3.15 -5.47
N ALA A 64 -7.80 -3.01 -4.13
CA ALA A 64 -8.50 -3.97 -3.27
C ALA A 64 -9.98 -4.06 -3.63
N GLU A 65 -10.51 -5.28 -3.55
CA GLU A 65 -11.93 -5.56 -3.80
C GLU A 65 -12.61 -6.01 -2.52
N TRP A 66 -13.89 -5.70 -2.36
CA TRP A 66 -14.61 -6.05 -1.13
C TRP A 66 -14.68 -7.56 -0.91
N ALA A 67 -14.70 -8.36 -1.98
CA ALA A 67 -14.65 -9.82 -1.92
C ALA A 67 -13.36 -10.39 -1.31
N GLU A 68 -12.31 -9.57 -1.16
CA GLU A 68 -11.03 -9.97 -0.55
C GLU A 68 -10.98 -9.67 0.95
N ILE A 69 -11.95 -8.91 1.47
CA ILE A 69 -11.93 -8.37 2.83
C ILE A 69 -12.97 -9.11 3.68
N ASP A 70 -12.49 -9.88 4.63
CA ASP A 70 -13.30 -10.39 5.73
C ASP A 70 -13.24 -9.40 6.90
N LEU A 71 -14.29 -8.58 7.03
CA LEU A 71 -14.39 -7.57 8.10
C LEU A 71 -14.72 -8.17 9.48
N ASP A 72 -15.30 -9.36 9.52
CA ASP A 72 -15.67 -10.05 10.77
C ASP A 72 -14.48 -10.87 11.28
N GLY A 73 -13.80 -11.59 10.39
CA GLY A 73 -12.54 -12.28 10.65
C GLY A 73 -11.30 -11.39 10.68
N ALA A 74 -11.45 -10.09 10.38
CA ALA A 74 -10.39 -9.08 10.35
C ALA A 74 -9.18 -9.51 9.48
N LEU A 75 -9.46 -9.97 8.25
CA LEU A 75 -8.46 -10.49 7.34
C LEU A 75 -8.65 -9.93 5.93
N TRP A 76 -7.55 -9.52 5.28
CA TRP A 76 -7.53 -9.22 3.86
C TRP A 76 -6.70 -10.26 3.12
N THR A 77 -7.33 -10.95 2.17
CA THR A 77 -6.70 -12.00 1.35
C THR A 77 -6.41 -11.45 -0.04
N ILE A 78 -5.16 -11.06 -0.29
CA ILE A 78 -4.73 -10.52 -1.58
C ILE A 78 -4.43 -11.68 -2.55
N PRO A 79 -5.16 -11.83 -3.67
CA PRO A 79 -4.92 -12.91 -4.62
C PRO A 79 -3.53 -12.78 -5.25
N SER A 80 -2.85 -13.92 -5.44
CA SER A 80 -1.52 -13.96 -6.05
C SER A 80 -1.46 -13.33 -7.43
N ALA A 81 -2.54 -13.43 -8.22
CA ALA A 81 -2.69 -12.80 -9.52
C ALA A 81 -2.49 -11.26 -9.49
N ARG A 82 -2.84 -10.60 -8.37
CA ARG A 82 -2.67 -9.14 -8.18
C ARG A 82 -1.33 -8.76 -7.55
N MET A 83 -0.58 -9.72 -7.01
CA MET A 83 0.69 -9.45 -6.35
C MET A 83 1.81 -9.16 -7.35
N LYS A 84 2.79 -8.34 -6.95
CA LYS A 84 4.01 -8.12 -7.74
C LYS A 84 4.94 -9.35 -7.66
N ARG A 85 4.71 -10.33 -8.55
CA ARG A 85 5.49 -11.58 -8.71
C ARG A 85 5.79 -11.88 -10.18
N SER A 86 6.59 -12.92 -10.43
CA SER A 86 6.78 -13.49 -11.77
C SER A 86 5.44 -13.98 -12.35
N LYS A 87 5.36 -14.18 -13.67
CA LYS A 87 4.14 -14.69 -14.33
C LYS A 87 3.66 -16.00 -13.70
N ALA A 88 4.57 -16.97 -13.53
CA ALA A 88 4.28 -18.23 -12.87
C ALA A 88 3.82 -18.05 -11.41
N GLY A 89 4.41 -17.11 -10.67
CA GLY A 89 4.03 -16.82 -9.28
C GLY A 89 2.71 -16.05 -9.13
N LYS A 90 2.20 -15.44 -10.20
CA LYS A 90 0.84 -14.88 -10.26
C LYS A 90 -0.21 -15.94 -10.57
N GLU A 91 0.14 -16.93 -11.39
CA GLU A 91 -0.75 -18.02 -11.80
C GLU A 91 -0.87 -19.10 -10.71
N ASN A 92 0.24 -19.44 -10.04
CA ASN A 92 0.32 -20.61 -9.15
C ASN A 92 0.78 -20.27 -7.72
N GLY A 93 0.91 -18.98 -7.38
CA GLY A 93 1.37 -18.58 -6.05
C GLY A 93 0.26 -18.54 -5.02
N ASP A 94 0.62 -18.68 -3.75
CA ASP A 94 -0.33 -18.53 -2.63
C ASP A 94 -0.80 -17.08 -2.47
N PRO A 95 -2.03 -16.85 -2.00
CA PRO A 95 -2.50 -15.51 -1.66
C PRO A 95 -1.67 -14.92 -0.52
N HIS A 96 -1.64 -13.59 -0.44
CA HIS A 96 -1.06 -12.88 0.68
C HIS A 96 -2.11 -12.54 1.72
N LEU A 97 -1.92 -13.03 2.95
CA LEU A 97 -2.83 -12.85 4.07
C LEU A 97 -2.37 -11.68 4.92
N VAL A 98 -3.21 -10.65 5.02
CA VAL A 98 -2.92 -9.42 5.74
C VAL A 98 -3.91 -9.28 6.89
N PRO A 99 -3.50 -9.53 8.15
CA PRO A 99 -4.34 -9.27 9.31
C PRO A 99 -4.70 -7.77 9.40
N LEU A 100 -5.96 -7.49 9.72
CA LEU A 100 -6.49 -6.15 9.86
C LEU A 100 -6.55 -5.78 11.35
N SER A 101 -5.90 -4.66 11.71
CA SER A 101 -6.04 -4.11 13.05
C SER A 101 -7.48 -3.63 13.29
N ARG A 102 -7.87 -3.49 14.57
CA ARG A 102 -9.20 -2.96 14.93
C ARG A 102 -9.48 -1.61 14.25
N GLN A 103 -8.47 -0.75 14.19
CA GLN A 103 -8.57 0.55 13.52
C GLN A 103 -8.76 0.40 12.00
N ALA A 104 -8.05 -0.53 11.36
CA ALA A 104 -8.23 -0.80 9.93
C ALA A 104 -9.64 -1.31 9.62
N VAL A 105 -10.15 -2.25 10.42
CA VAL A 105 -11.53 -2.74 10.30
C VAL A 105 -12.54 -1.61 10.47
N GLN A 106 -12.35 -0.73 11.45
CA GLN A 106 -13.23 0.43 11.65
C GLN A 106 -13.24 1.33 10.41
N ILE A 107 -12.07 1.72 9.90
CA ILE A 107 -11.96 2.57 8.70
C ILE A 107 -12.65 1.90 7.49
N LEU A 108 -12.47 0.60 7.32
CA LEU A 108 -13.08 -0.14 6.23
C LEU A 108 -14.60 -0.25 6.39
N ARG A 109 -15.13 -0.46 7.60
CA ARG A 109 -16.58 -0.46 7.85
C ARG A 109 -17.21 0.91 7.58
N GLU A 110 -16.56 1.99 8.01
CA GLU A 110 -17.00 3.35 7.70
C GLU A 110 -17.00 3.61 6.18
N LEU A 111 -15.97 3.13 5.47
CA LEU A 111 -15.88 3.26 4.02
C LEU A 111 -16.92 2.39 3.28
N HIS A 112 -17.23 1.21 3.80
CA HIS A 112 -18.17 0.26 3.20
C HIS A 112 -19.58 0.87 3.05
N VAL A 113 -19.98 1.79 3.93
CA VAL A 113 -21.24 2.54 3.79
C VAL A 113 -21.32 3.31 2.47
N TYR A 114 -20.18 3.76 1.94
CA TYR A 114 -20.10 4.53 0.70
C TYR A 114 -19.82 3.67 -0.54
N THR A 115 -19.00 2.63 -0.42
CA THR A 115 -18.47 1.89 -1.59
C THR A 115 -18.86 0.42 -1.61
N GLY A 116 -19.53 -0.11 -0.58
CA GLY A 116 -19.85 -1.53 -0.42
C GLY A 116 -20.83 -2.09 -1.44
N HIS A 117 -21.55 -1.24 -2.18
CA HIS A 117 -22.41 -1.66 -3.29
C HIS A 117 -21.62 -1.99 -4.57
N GLY A 118 -20.36 -1.56 -4.66
CA GLY A 118 -19.49 -1.81 -5.80
C GLY A 118 -18.49 -2.94 -5.56
N ARG A 119 -17.71 -3.27 -6.59
CA ARG A 119 -16.63 -4.26 -6.50
C ARG A 119 -15.44 -3.76 -5.68
N MET A 120 -15.03 -2.52 -5.91
CA MET A 120 -13.78 -1.97 -5.38
C MET A 120 -13.96 -1.29 -4.03
N VAL A 121 -12.98 -1.48 -3.15
CA VAL A 121 -12.88 -0.77 -1.87
C VAL A 121 -12.64 0.72 -2.12
N PHE A 122 -11.74 1.04 -3.06
CA PHE A 122 -11.35 2.42 -3.40
C PHE A 122 -11.66 2.77 -4.87
N PRO A 123 -12.94 2.92 -5.24
CA PRO A 123 -13.34 3.23 -6.61
C PRO A 123 -12.89 4.65 -7.01
N GLY A 124 -12.59 4.84 -8.29
CA GLY A 124 -12.26 6.13 -8.87
C GLY A 124 -13.51 6.98 -9.10
N GLU A 125 -13.43 8.27 -8.80
CA GLU A 125 -14.56 9.21 -8.88
C GLU A 125 -15.24 9.28 -10.26
N ARG A 126 -14.46 9.15 -11.35
CA ARG A 126 -14.99 9.18 -12.73
C ARG A 126 -15.53 7.83 -13.21
N SER A 127 -15.09 6.73 -12.60
CA SER A 127 -15.45 5.37 -13.01
C SER A 127 -15.23 4.44 -11.82
N HIS A 128 -16.32 3.92 -11.27
CA HIS A 128 -16.29 3.00 -10.14
C HIS A 128 -15.76 1.60 -10.49
N GLU A 129 -15.54 1.31 -11.77
CA GLU A 129 -14.92 0.06 -12.24
C GLU A 129 -13.40 0.08 -12.14
N ARG A 130 -12.80 1.27 -11.98
CA ARG A 130 -11.36 1.47 -11.86
C ARG A 130 -11.03 2.01 -10.48
N PRO A 131 -9.86 1.68 -9.92
CA PRO A 131 -9.49 2.17 -8.61
C PRO A 131 -9.00 3.62 -8.69
N ILE A 132 -9.02 4.33 -7.55
CA ILE A 132 -8.39 5.66 -7.43
C ILE A 132 -6.96 5.64 -7.96
N SER A 133 -6.53 6.72 -8.60
CA SER A 133 -5.16 6.81 -9.11
C SER A 133 -4.13 6.75 -7.97
N GLU A 134 -2.92 6.29 -8.25
CA GLU A 134 -1.81 6.38 -7.29
C GLU A 134 -1.55 7.84 -6.86
N ASN A 135 -1.77 8.77 -7.79
CA ASN A 135 -1.65 10.21 -7.54
C ASN A 135 -2.62 10.73 -6.49
N SER A 136 -3.75 10.05 -6.21
CA SER A 136 -4.74 10.55 -5.27
C SER A 136 -4.17 10.66 -3.84
N VAL A 137 -3.48 9.63 -3.36
CA VAL A 137 -2.82 9.65 -2.04
C VAL A 137 -1.54 10.47 -2.07
N ARG A 138 -0.79 10.45 -3.19
CA ARG A 138 0.40 11.31 -3.37
C ARG A 138 0.04 12.79 -3.22
N THR A 139 -1.00 13.24 -3.91
CA THR A 139 -1.48 14.62 -3.81
C THR A 139 -1.95 14.93 -2.39
N ALA A 140 -2.66 14.01 -1.73
CA ALA A 140 -3.06 14.19 -0.33
C ALA A 140 -1.85 14.40 0.62
N LEU A 141 -0.78 13.61 0.47
CA LEU A 141 0.47 13.79 1.22
C LEU A 141 1.08 15.18 0.97
N ILE A 142 1.17 15.60 -0.30
CA ILE A 142 1.71 16.91 -0.68
C ILE A 142 0.88 18.06 -0.10
N THR A 143 -0.45 17.96 -0.14
CA THR A 143 -1.36 18.95 0.45
C THR A 143 -1.15 19.13 1.96
N MET A 144 -0.71 18.07 2.65
CA MET A 144 -0.36 18.13 4.07
C MET A 144 1.09 18.59 4.33
N GLY A 145 1.85 18.97 3.29
CA GLY A 145 3.24 19.40 3.39
C GLY A 145 4.28 18.28 3.29
N TYR A 146 3.86 17.05 2.98
CA TYR A 146 4.77 15.90 2.84
C TYR A 146 5.05 15.67 1.36
N THR A 147 6.09 16.35 0.87
CA THR A 147 6.54 16.23 -0.53
C THR A 147 7.21 14.87 -0.78
N PRO A 148 7.42 14.47 -2.06
CA PRO A 148 8.07 13.20 -2.40
C PRO A 148 9.50 13.04 -1.87
N GLU A 149 10.15 14.12 -1.48
CA GLU A 149 11.47 14.13 -0.84
C GLU A 149 11.40 13.83 0.66
N ILE A 150 10.21 13.94 1.27
CA ILE A 150 9.96 13.72 2.70
C ILE A 150 9.29 12.36 2.93
N GLN A 151 8.16 12.12 2.26
CA GLN A 151 7.38 10.90 2.40
C GLN A 151 6.64 10.59 1.11
N THR A 152 6.70 9.34 0.69
CA THR A 152 5.87 8.81 -0.39
C THR A 152 4.95 7.70 0.12
N TRP A 153 3.95 7.32 -0.67
CA TRP A 153 3.12 6.15 -0.35
C TRP A 153 3.97 4.88 -0.27
N HIS A 154 4.87 4.67 -1.23
CA HIS A 154 5.85 3.57 -1.17
C HIS A 154 6.76 3.64 0.06
N GLY A 155 7.09 4.85 0.52
CA GLY A 155 7.90 5.10 1.70
C GLY A 155 7.34 4.48 2.98
N PHE A 156 6.02 4.29 3.10
CA PHE A 156 5.43 3.65 4.27
C PHE A 156 5.93 2.22 4.52
N ARG A 157 6.37 1.51 3.48
CA ARG A 157 6.97 0.18 3.62
C ARG A 157 8.37 0.24 4.24
N ALA A 158 9.16 1.25 3.89
CA ALA A 158 10.46 1.49 4.52
C ALA A 158 10.26 1.97 5.97
N THR A 159 9.31 2.88 6.20
CA THR A 159 8.87 3.25 7.55
C THR A 159 8.50 2.03 8.38
N ALA A 160 7.69 1.12 7.84
CA ALA A 160 7.27 -0.11 8.53
C ALA A 160 8.46 -0.97 8.94
N ARG A 161 9.37 -1.22 8.00
CA ARG A 161 10.55 -2.05 8.25
C ARG A 161 11.39 -1.51 9.40
N THR A 162 11.69 -0.21 9.40
CA THR A 162 12.45 0.42 10.49
C THR A 162 11.67 0.43 11.79
N MET A 163 10.39 0.82 11.80
CA MET A 163 9.59 0.85 13.03
C MET A 163 9.43 -0.53 13.65
N LEU A 164 9.07 -1.53 12.85
CA LEU A 164 8.82 -2.90 13.33
C LEU A 164 10.11 -3.58 13.76
N ALA A 165 11.20 -3.48 12.99
CA ALA A 165 12.44 -4.18 13.30
C ALA A 165 13.27 -3.47 14.38
N GLU A 166 13.45 -2.16 14.28
CA GLU A 166 14.41 -1.43 15.11
C GLU A 166 13.78 -0.81 16.36
N ARG A 167 12.47 -0.50 16.33
CA ARG A 167 11.79 0.16 17.46
C ARG A 167 10.88 -0.76 18.26
N LEU A 168 10.29 -1.75 17.61
CA LEU A 168 9.38 -2.71 18.23
C LEU A 168 9.97 -4.12 18.32
N GLU A 169 11.17 -4.33 17.78
CA GLU A 169 11.92 -5.60 17.85
C GLU A 169 11.08 -6.82 17.43
N CYS A 170 10.19 -6.63 16.46
CA CYS A 170 9.37 -7.70 15.91
C CYS A 170 10.24 -8.69 15.14
N ASP A 171 9.83 -9.97 15.16
CA ASP A 171 10.50 -11.03 14.41
C ASP A 171 10.61 -10.63 12.92
N PRO A 172 11.83 -10.59 12.35
CA PRO A 172 12.04 -10.29 10.93
C PRO A 172 11.18 -11.15 10.00
N LEU A 173 10.94 -12.43 10.32
CA LEU A 173 10.11 -13.32 9.51
C LEU A 173 8.65 -12.82 9.46
N VAL A 174 8.13 -12.30 10.57
CA VAL A 174 6.78 -11.71 10.62
C VAL A 174 6.72 -10.43 9.79
N ILE A 175 7.77 -9.61 9.83
CA ILE A 175 7.85 -8.37 9.03
C ILE A 175 7.90 -8.70 7.54
N GLU A 176 8.74 -9.64 7.12
CA GLU A 176 8.88 -10.05 5.72
C GLU A 176 7.59 -10.71 5.20
N ALA A 177 6.92 -11.52 6.04
CA ALA A 177 5.61 -12.09 5.75
C ALA A 177 4.57 -10.98 5.51
N GLN A 178 4.41 -10.01 6.43
CA GLN A 178 3.47 -8.90 6.30
C GLN A 178 3.72 -8.05 5.04
N LEU A 179 4.99 -7.88 4.67
CA LEU A 179 5.40 -7.13 3.48
C LEU A 179 5.31 -7.97 2.19
N ALA A 180 4.91 -9.23 2.22
CA ALA A 180 4.89 -10.12 1.06
C ALA A 180 6.23 -10.14 0.30
N HIS A 181 7.32 -10.13 1.04
CA HIS A 181 8.64 -10.35 0.49
C HIS A 181 8.90 -11.85 0.42
N ALA A 182 9.62 -12.29 -0.63
CA ALA A 182 10.13 -13.65 -0.64
C ALA A 182 11.20 -13.74 0.45
N VAL A 183 10.96 -14.55 1.47
CA VAL A 183 12.00 -14.93 2.43
C VAL A 183 13.06 -15.66 1.61
N LYS A 184 14.28 -15.11 1.59
CA LYS A 184 15.44 -15.76 0.97
C LYS A 184 16.13 -16.62 2.00
#